data_AF-A0A949LZG9-F1
#
_entry.id   AF-A0A949LZG9-F1
#
_cell.length_a   1.000
_cell.length_b   1.000
_cell.length_c   1.000
_cell.angle_alpha   90.00
_cell.angle_beta   90.00
_cell.angle_gamma   90.00
#
_symmetry.space_group_name_H-M   'P 1'
#
loop_
_entity.id
_entity.type
_entity.pdbx_description
1 polymer ?
#
loop_
_entity_poly.entity_id
_entity_poly.type
_entity_poly.pdbx_seq_one_letter_code
_entity_poly.pdbx_strand_id
1 'polypeptide(L)'
;MRSLFLTVAVTLSALSVGLTPSALAAPAKEAKGGGTESDAAKEFARAIDLPGLVVPIFDDTRKLRGYIFLNARFLVAEGRDVWKYRDKAHFIRDQVLGLAHKVSFSAKDDPSRLDEALASREFLKIANQAVGENGSIVKVTFNKIASQTMK
;
A
#
# COMPACT_ATOMS: atom_id res chain seq x y z
N MET A 1 -13.69 0.15 -51.10
CA MET A 1 -13.14 -0.67 -52.20
C MET A 1 -11.68 -0.30 -52.34
N ARG A 2 -10.67 -1.13 -52.07
CA ARG A 2 -10.49 -2.56 -52.37
C ARG A 2 -9.63 -3.20 -51.28
N SER A 3 -10.08 -4.36 -50.82
CA SER A 3 -9.28 -5.33 -50.06
C SER A 3 -8.12 -5.82 -50.92
N LEU A 4 -6.96 -6.04 -50.30
CA LEU A 4 -5.96 -6.96 -50.84
C LEU A 4 -5.47 -7.85 -49.70
N PHE A 5 -5.96 -9.09 -49.73
CA PHE A 5 -5.45 -10.22 -48.98
C PHE A 5 -4.01 -10.51 -49.43
N LEU A 6 -3.10 -10.77 -48.48
CA LEU A 6 -1.87 -11.49 -48.77
C LEU A 6 -1.68 -12.63 -47.77
N THR A 7 -1.40 -13.77 -48.36
CA THR A 7 -1.42 -15.13 -47.84
C THR A 7 -0.03 -15.56 -47.40
N VAL A 8 0.04 -16.21 -46.23
CA VAL A 8 0.95 -17.31 -45.80
C VAL A 8 2.47 -17.09 -45.83
N ALA A 9 3.08 -17.27 -44.65
CA ALA A 9 4.28 -18.09 -44.50
C ALA A 9 4.28 -18.74 -43.10
N VAL A 10 3.81 -19.99 -43.05
CA VAL A 10 4.00 -20.90 -41.90
C VAL A 10 5.43 -21.44 -42.00
N THR A 11 6.32 -21.02 -41.10
CA THR A 11 7.64 -21.64 -40.96
C THR A 11 7.60 -22.67 -39.83
N LEU A 12 7.59 -23.92 -40.25
CA LEU A 12 7.78 -25.13 -39.45
C LEU A 12 9.27 -25.25 -39.11
N SER A 13 9.65 -25.20 -37.83
CA SER A 13 11.01 -25.55 -37.39
C SER A 13 10.99 -26.70 -36.39
N ALA A 14 11.90 -27.63 -36.64
CA ALA A 14 11.89 -28.99 -36.16
C ALA A 14 12.43 -29.16 -34.74
N LEU A 15 11.83 -30.16 -34.10
CA LEU A 15 12.27 -31.04 -33.01
C LEU A 15 13.79 -31.16 -32.79
N SER A 16 14.23 -30.91 -31.56
CA SER A 16 15.45 -31.52 -31.00
C SER A 16 15.20 -31.91 -29.53
N VAL A 17 15.01 -33.22 -29.33
CA VAL A 17 14.92 -33.89 -28.02
C VAL A 17 16.31 -33.90 -27.39
N GLY A 18 16.48 -33.18 -26.29
CA GLY A 18 17.65 -33.27 -25.41
C GLY A 18 17.25 -33.90 -24.09
N LEU A 19 17.69 -35.13 -23.85
CA LEU A 19 17.49 -35.88 -22.61
C LEU A 19 18.67 -35.57 -21.67
N THR A 20 18.42 -34.93 -20.52
CA THR A 20 19.35 -34.89 -19.39
C THR A 20 18.61 -35.28 -18.11
N PRO A 21 19.03 -36.33 -17.38
CA PRO A 21 18.51 -36.61 -16.05
C PRO A 21 19.49 -36.04 -15.02
N SER A 22 19.07 -35.10 -14.17
CA SER A 22 19.64 -35.01 -12.83
C SER A 22 18.87 -34.09 -11.88
N ALA A 23 18.75 -34.61 -10.67
CA ALA A 23 18.51 -33.95 -9.40
C ALA A 23 17.08 -33.48 -9.06
N LEU A 24 16.54 -34.15 -8.04
CA LEU A 24 15.41 -33.74 -7.22
C LEU A 24 15.53 -32.27 -6.82
N ALA A 25 14.64 -31.42 -7.33
CA ALA A 25 14.31 -30.15 -6.71
C ALA A 25 12.96 -30.32 -6.01
N ALA A 26 12.96 -30.17 -4.69
CA ALA A 26 11.77 -30.11 -3.84
C ALA A 26 10.74 -29.12 -4.41
N PRO A 27 9.42 -29.31 -4.17
CA PRO A 27 8.46 -28.29 -4.52
C PRO A 27 8.74 -27.07 -3.65
N ALA A 28 9.35 -26.04 -4.24
CA ALA A 28 9.29 -24.72 -3.68
C ALA A 28 7.80 -24.37 -3.61
N LYS A 29 7.25 -24.32 -2.39
CA LYS A 29 5.96 -23.69 -2.14
C LYS A 29 6.10 -22.24 -2.60
N GLU A 30 5.66 -21.97 -3.83
CA GLU A 30 5.23 -20.64 -4.22
C GLU A 30 4.21 -20.19 -3.17
N ALA A 31 4.59 -19.16 -2.41
CA ALA A 31 3.67 -18.46 -1.55
C ALA A 31 2.58 -17.90 -2.47
N LYS A 32 1.41 -18.54 -2.45
CA LYS A 32 0.17 -18.11 -3.08
C LYS A 32 -0.13 -16.65 -2.68
N GLY A 33 0.30 -15.71 -3.50
CA GLY A 33 -0.34 -14.40 -3.64
C GLY A 33 -1.68 -14.58 -4.35
N GLY A 34 -2.58 -15.37 -3.76
CA GLY A 34 -3.87 -15.74 -4.32
C GLY A 34 -4.96 -14.78 -3.87
N GLY A 35 -4.86 -13.51 -4.24
CA GLY A 35 -6.00 -12.61 -4.23
C GLY A 35 -6.65 -12.67 -5.61
N THR A 36 -7.88 -13.16 -5.71
CA THR A 36 -8.63 -13.05 -6.97
C THR A 36 -8.97 -11.57 -7.19
N GLU A 37 -9.13 -11.11 -8.43
CA GLU A 37 -9.54 -9.73 -8.75
C GLU A 37 -10.81 -9.28 -7.97
N SER A 38 -11.70 -10.25 -7.68
CA SER A 38 -12.85 -10.10 -6.79
C SER A 38 -12.48 -9.69 -5.34
N ASP A 39 -11.40 -10.21 -4.77
CA ASP A 39 -11.00 -9.91 -3.39
C ASP A 39 -10.38 -8.52 -3.28
N ALA A 40 -9.60 -8.11 -4.28
CA ALA A 40 -9.13 -6.74 -4.38
C ALA A 40 -10.33 -5.77 -4.44
N ALA A 41 -11.30 -6.01 -5.31
CA ALA A 41 -12.51 -5.18 -5.43
C ALA A 41 -13.29 -5.06 -4.10
N LYS A 42 -13.41 -6.16 -3.34
CA LYS A 42 -14.04 -6.16 -2.01
C LYS A 42 -13.25 -5.35 -0.98
N GLU A 43 -11.92 -5.36 -1.03
CA GLU A 43 -11.10 -4.50 -0.17
C GLU A 43 -11.24 -3.03 -0.55
N PHE A 44 -11.24 -2.70 -1.85
CA PHE A 44 -11.45 -1.34 -2.34
C PHE A 44 -12.82 -0.78 -1.90
N ALA A 45 -13.88 -1.58 -1.96
CA ALA A 45 -15.21 -1.16 -1.52
C ALA A 45 -15.26 -0.78 -0.02
N ARG A 46 -14.39 -1.37 0.79
CA ARG A 46 -14.26 -1.15 2.24
C ARG A 46 -13.13 -0.17 2.62
N ALA A 47 -12.54 0.49 1.63
CA ALA A 47 -11.45 1.42 1.84
C ALA A 47 -11.95 2.83 2.21
N ILE A 48 -11.18 3.50 3.07
CA ILE A 48 -11.25 4.92 3.36
C ILE A 48 -9.93 5.53 2.89
N ASP A 49 -10.01 6.43 1.92
CA ASP A 49 -8.84 7.10 1.35
C ASP A 49 -8.58 8.43 2.02
N LEU A 50 -7.36 8.60 2.52
CA LEU A 50 -6.82 9.85 3.04
C LEU A 50 -5.70 10.32 2.10
N PRO A 51 -6.05 10.98 0.99
CA PRO A 51 -5.06 11.54 0.10
C PRO A 51 -4.39 12.77 0.72
N GLY A 52 -3.16 13.03 0.29
CA GLY A 52 -2.41 14.25 0.61
C GLY A 52 -2.02 14.38 2.08
N LEU A 53 -1.73 13.27 2.76
CA LEU A 53 -1.16 13.30 4.10
C LEU A 53 0.28 13.78 4.05
N VAL A 54 0.63 14.57 5.07
CA VAL A 54 1.96 15.15 5.22
C VAL A 54 2.51 14.71 6.57
N VAL A 55 3.68 14.07 6.54
CA VAL A 55 4.36 13.57 7.73
C VAL A 55 5.69 14.34 7.88
N PRO A 56 5.89 15.08 8.98
CA PRO A 56 7.13 15.84 9.18
C PRO A 56 8.31 14.90 9.40
N ILE A 57 9.45 15.30 8.85
CA ILE A 57 10.77 14.71 9.08
C ILE A 57 11.46 15.57 10.12
N PHE A 58 11.83 14.97 11.25
CA PHE A 58 12.59 15.65 12.30
C PHE A 58 14.01 15.11 12.38
N ASP A 59 14.97 15.94 12.78
CA ASP A 59 16.29 15.44 13.21
C ASP A 59 16.29 15.01 14.68
N ASP A 60 17.45 14.56 15.15
CA ASP A 60 17.66 14.08 16.52
C ASP A 60 17.37 15.16 17.58
N THR A 61 17.43 16.44 17.21
CA THR A 61 17.10 17.58 18.10
C THR A 61 15.62 17.98 18.04
N ARG A 62 14.79 17.23 17.32
CA ARG A 62 13.40 17.53 16.97
C ARG A 62 13.21 18.80 16.12
N LYS A 63 14.26 19.26 15.44
CA LYS A 63 14.09 20.35 14.47
C LYS A 63 13.46 19.78 13.20
N LEU A 64 12.47 20.49 12.66
CA LEU A 64 11.85 20.14 11.39
C LEU A 64 12.88 20.23 10.26
N ARG A 65 13.02 19.14 9.50
CA ARG A 65 13.94 19.01 8.36
C ARG A 65 13.23 18.78 7.04
N GLY A 66 11.93 18.54 7.02
CA GLY A 66 11.24 18.27 5.78
C GLY A 66 9.91 17.57 5.99
N TYR A 67 9.39 17.02 4.90
CA TYR A 67 8.11 16.35 4.88
C TYR A 67 8.11 15.15 3.92
N ILE A 68 7.38 14.11 4.31
CA ILE A 68 6.97 13.00 3.46
C ILE A 68 5.51 13.23 3.08
N PHE A 69 5.24 13.24 1.77
CA PHE A 69 3.91 13.37 1.19
C PHE A 69 3.43 12.00 0.77
N LEU A 70 2.27 11.58 1.26
CA LEU A 70 1.73 10.24 1.02
C LEU A 70 0.21 10.24 0.93
N ASN A 71 -0.32 9.19 0.31
CA ASN A 71 -1.72 8.81 0.43
C ASN A 71 -1.80 7.60 1.36
N ALA A 72 -2.66 7.66 2.37
CA ALA A 72 -2.96 6.49 3.20
C ALA A 72 -4.33 5.94 2.84
N ARG A 73 -4.43 4.63 2.72
CA ARG A 73 -5.70 3.91 2.53
C ARG A 73 -5.93 3.00 3.72
N PHE A 74 -7.01 3.24 4.44
CA PHE A 74 -7.43 2.47 5.59
C PHE A 74 -8.51 1.47 5.17
N LEU A 75 -8.40 0.22 5.63
CA LEU A 75 -9.37 -0.84 5.35
C LEU A 75 -10.27 -1.06 6.55
N VAL A 76 -11.58 -1.03 6.31
CA VAL A 76 -12.60 -1.34 7.30
C VAL A 76 -12.79 -2.86 7.42
N ALA A 77 -12.96 -3.34 8.65
CA ALA A 77 -13.25 -4.74 8.96
C ALA A 77 -14.51 -5.26 8.23
N GLU A 78 -14.60 -6.57 8.04
CA GLU A 78 -15.78 -7.19 7.44
C GLU A 78 -17.02 -7.01 8.30
N GLY A 79 -18.19 -6.88 7.66
CA GLY A 79 -19.47 -6.71 8.35
C GLY A 79 -19.69 -5.36 9.01
N ARG A 80 -18.80 -4.38 8.82
CA ARG A 80 -18.97 -3.01 9.34
C ARG A 80 -19.48 -2.05 8.27
N ASP A 81 -20.14 -0.98 8.71
CA ASP A 81 -20.62 0.08 7.83
C ASP A 81 -19.48 1.02 7.42
N VAL A 82 -18.99 0.86 6.18
CA VAL A 82 -17.92 1.69 5.62
C VAL A 82 -18.33 3.16 5.49
N TRP A 83 -19.60 3.46 5.21
CA TRP A 83 -20.08 4.82 4.96
C TRP A 83 -20.01 5.64 6.24
N LYS A 84 -20.46 5.06 7.36
CA LYS A 84 -20.31 5.61 8.71
C LYS A 84 -18.87 6.07 9.00
N TYR A 85 -17.86 5.32 8.57
CA TYR A 85 -16.47 5.68 8.82
C TYR A 85 -15.87 6.61 7.77
N ARG A 86 -16.32 6.53 6.51
CA ARG A 86 -15.96 7.49 5.46
C ARG A 86 -16.40 8.90 5.82
N ASP A 87 -17.57 9.07 6.41
CA ASP A 87 -18.05 10.36 6.89
C ASP A 87 -17.13 10.94 7.98
N LYS A 88 -16.38 10.07 8.68
CA LYS A 88 -15.39 10.45 9.70
C LYS A 88 -13.95 10.57 9.16
N ALA A 89 -13.73 10.48 7.86
CA ALA A 89 -12.38 10.52 7.28
C ALA A 89 -11.60 11.79 7.67
N HIS A 90 -12.28 12.92 7.83
CA HIS A 90 -11.67 14.17 8.26
C HIS A 90 -11.21 14.15 9.73
N PHE A 91 -11.93 13.47 10.63
CA PHE A 91 -11.47 13.25 12.00
C PHE A 91 -10.26 12.31 12.06
N ILE A 92 -10.26 11.26 11.24
CA ILE A 92 -9.10 10.37 11.11
C ILE A 92 -7.88 11.18 10.64
N ARG A 93 -8.05 12.02 9.61
CA ARG A 93 -6.98 12.88 9.09
C ARG A 93 -6.43 13.82 10.16
N ASP A 94 -7.31 14.51 10.88
CA ASP A 94 -6.92 15.45 11.94
C ASP A 94 -6.09 14.76 13.03
N GLN A 95 -6.54 13.62 13.54
CA GLN A 95 -5.79 12.91 14.57
C GLN A 95 -4.47 12.32 14.06
N VAL A 96 -4.44 11.80 12.82
CA VAL A 96 -3.20 11.32 12.19
C VAL A 96 -2.21 12.47 12.03
N LEU A 97 -2.66 13.64 11.58
CA LEU A 97 -1.81 14.82 11.44
C LEU A 97 -1.27 15.29 12.79
N GLY A 98 -2.14 15.34 13.81
CA GLY A 98 -1.74 15.69 15.17
C GLY A 98 -0.73 14.70 15.77
N LEU A 99 -0.87 13.41 15.47
CA LEU A 99 0.09 12.37 15.87
C LEU A 99 1.43 12.53 15.11
N ALA A 100 1.38 12.80 13.81
CA ALA A 100 2.56 12.98 12.97
C ALA A 100 3.47 14.12 13.45
N HIS A 101 2.92 15.14 14.11
CA HIS A 101 3.70 16.22 14.72
C HIS A 101 4.31 15.86 16.09
N LYS A 102 3.86 14.78 16.73
CA LYS A 102 4.32 14.35 18.06
C LYS A 102 5.31 13.19 17.98
N VAL A 103 5.21 12.36 16.95
CA VAL A 103 6.01 11.15 16.77
C VAL A 103 6.73 11.24 15.43
N SER A 104 8.04 10.95 15.43
CA SER A 104 8.78 10.81 14.18
C SER A 104 8.46 9.45 13.55
N PHE A 105 7.93 9.47 12.33
CA PHE A 105 7.68 8.28 11.52
C PHE A 105 8.71 8.08 10.41
N SER A 106 9.83 8.79 10.48
CA SER A 106 10.93 8.65 9.51
C SER A 106 11.71 7.36 9.79
N ALA A 107 12.12 6.64 8.75
CA ALA A 107 12.96 5.46 8.89
C ALA A 107 14.36 5.86 9.40
N LYS A 108 14.97 5.01 10.22
CA LYS A 108 16.26 5.32 10.86
C LYS A 108 17.44 5.35 9.88
N ASP A 109 17.38 4.50 8.86
CA ASP A 109 18.36 4.36 7.79
C ASP A 109 18.22 5.45 6.72
N ASP A 110 16.99 5.86 6.43
CA ASP A 110 16.68 6.90 5.46
C ASP A 110 15.51 7.78 5.96
N PRO A 111 15.81 8.97 6.51
CA PRO A 111 14.80 9.88 7.03
C PRO A 111 13.79 10.38 5.99
N SER A 112 14.07 10.22 4.68
CA SER A 112 13.14 10.55 3.60
C SER A 112 12.08 9.47 3.36
N ARG A 113 12.22 8.32 4.03
CA ARG A 113 11.29 7.19 3.98
C ARG A 113 10.45 7.10 5.24
N LEU A 114 9.26 6.54 5.08
CA LEU A 114 8.36 6.25 6.19
C LEU A 114 8.78 4.93 6.84
N ASP A 115 8.86 4.88 8.17
CA ASP A 115 8.80 3.64 8.93
C ASP A 115 7.36 3.12 8.88
N GLU A 116 7.06 2.32 7.86
CA GLU A 116 5.71 1.81 7.61
C GLU A 116 5.20 0.91 8.73
N ALA A 117 6.06 0.22 9.47
CA ALA A 117 5.66 -0.65 10.57
C ALA A 117 5.19 0.19 11.77
N LEU A 118 5.97 1.21 12.13
CA LEU A 118 5.61 2.18 13.16
C LEU A 118 4.35 2.97 12.76
N ALA A 119 4.32 3.49 11.54
CA ALA A 119 3.20 4.26 11.01
C ALA A 119 1.92 3.42 10.98
N SER A 120 1.99 2.17 10.50
CA SER A 120 0.82 1.28 10.46
C SER A 120 0.22 1.07 11.84
N ARG A 121 1.06 0.76 12.83
CA ARG A 121 0.62 0.50 14.20
C ARG A 121 -0.05 1.73 14.82
N GLU A 122 0.62 2.88 14.79
CA GLU A 122 0.11 4.09 15.45
C GLU A 122 -1.07 4.71 14.69
N PHE A 123 -1.06 4.69 13.35
CA PHE A 123 -2.17 5.24 12.57
C PHE A 123 -3.43 4.38 12.69
N LEU A 124 -3.31 3.04 12.74
CA LEU A 124 -4.47 2.18 13.02
C LEU A 124 -5.05 2.45 14.40
N LYS A 125 -4.19 2.59 15.42
CA LYS A 125 -4.62 2.92 16.78
C LYS A 125 -5.39 4.24 16.81
N ILE A 126 -4.83 5.30 16.24
CA ILE A 126 -5.47 6.61 16.18
C ILE A 126 -6.74 6.60 15.33
N ALA A 127 -6.74 5.94 14.17
CA ALA A 127 -7.91 5.89 13.31
C ALA A 127 -9.11 5.21 14.02
N ASN A 128 -8.86 4.13 14.75
CA ASN A 128 -9.88 3.47 15.56
C ASN A 128 -10.40 4.36 16.71
N GLN A 129 -9.51 5.15 17.33
CA GLN A 129 -9.90 6.16 18.31
C GLN A 129 -10.75 7.27 17.70
N ALA A 130 -10.37 7.79 16.53
CA ALA A 130 -11.10 8.84 15.82
C ALA A 130 -12.53 8.41 15.44
N VAL A 131 -12.73 7.15 15.04
CA VAL A 131 -14.07 6.63 14.74
C VAL A 131 -14.87 6.23 15.97
N GLY A 132 -14.22 6.13 17.14
CA GLY A 132 -14.82 5.78 18.42
C GLY A 132 -15.15 4.29 18.58
N GLU A 133 -14.54 3.43 17.76
CA GLU A 133 -14.89 2.01 17.70
C GLU A 133 -13.65 1.16 17.36
N ASN A 134 -13.10 0.49 18.38
CA ASN A 134 -11.89 -0.32 18.23
C ASN A 134 -12.08 -1.54 17.31
N GLY A 135 -11.03 -1.84 16.53
CA GLY A 135 -11.03 -2.96 15.59
C GLY A 135 -11.89 -2.75 14.34
N SER A 136 -12.45 -1.55 14.15
CA SER A 136 -13.25 -1.21 12.96
C SER A 136 -12.36 -0.99 11.74
N ILE A 137 -11.16 -0.45 11.95
CA ILE A 137 -10.16 -0.25 10.91
C ILE A 137 -9.01 -1.21 11.19
N VAL A 138 -8.70 -2.07 10.22
CA VAL A 138 -7.86 -3.26 10.44
C VAL A 138 -6.54 -3.24 9.68
N LYS A 139 -6.46 -2.47 8.60
CA LYS A 139 -5.25 -2.37 7.77
C LYS A 139 -5.08 -0.93 7.31
N VAL A 140 -3.84 -0.48 7.18
CA VAL A 140 -3.50 0.75 6.48
C VAL A 140 -2.42 0.44 5.47
N THR A 141 -2.50 1.07 4.31
CA THR A 141 -1.52 0.97 3.23
C THR A 141 -1.10 2.38 2.84
N PHE A 142 0.17 2.54 2.50
CA PHE A 142 0.76 3.83 2.17
C PHE A 142 1.22 3.85 0.72
N ASN A 143 0.90 4.93 0.02
CA ASN A 143 1.47 5.23 -1.28
C ASN A 143 2.23 6.55 -1.17
N LYS A 144 3.57 6.49 -1.22
CA LYS A 144 4.41 7.68 -1.15
C LYS A 144 4.33 8.45 -2.46
N ILE A 145 4.02 9.74 -2.35
CA ILE A 145 3.97 10.66 -3.48
C ILE A 145 5.33 11.33 -3.67
N ALA A 146 5.90 11.88 -2.59
CA ALA A 146 7.16 12.60 -2.63
C ALA A 146 7.76 12.72 -1.22
N SER A 147 9.03 13.12 -1.15
CA SER A 147 9.69 13.58 0.08
C SER A 147 10.50 14.82 -0.24
N GLN A 148 10.44 15.83 0.63
CA GLN A 148 11.25 17.04 0.51
C GLN A 148 12.00 17.32 1.80
N THR A 149 13.31 17.49 1.70
CA THR A 149 14.18 17.87 2.81
C THR A 149 14.61 19.32 2.63
N MET A 150 14.45 20.11 3.69
CA MET A 150 14.91 21.49 3.78
C MET A 150 16.44 21.52 3.86
N LYS A 151 17.02 22.50 3.16
CA LYS A 151 18.46 22.77 3.17
C LYS A 151 18.90 23.33 4.52
#